data_AF-A0A6G3PIA4-F1
#
_entry.id   AF-A0A6G3PIA4-F1
#
_cell.length_a   1.000
_cell.length_b   1.000
_cell.length_c   1.000
_cell.angle_alpha   90.00
_cell.angle_beta   90.00
_cell.angle_gamma   90.00
#
_symmetry.space_group_name_H-M   'P 1'
#
loop_
_entity.id
_entity.type
_entity.pdbx_description
1 polymer ?
#
loop_
_entity_poly.entity_id
_entity_poly.type
_entity_poly.pdbx_seq_one_letter_code
_entity_poly.pdbx_strand_id
1 'polypeptide(L)'
;LAAPLIAALGTPDQRAALLPRIAAGDLTAALVLPGGSLALALGLTGDNLDGAWAGGGRAGGIQAREERGARLLYGEAERVLDGHSAGLLVVAAHTGGYPRSRTQLFLVPGDAPGVVRTRL
;
A
#
# COMPACT_ATOMS: atom_id res chain seq x y z
N LEU A 1 -2.39 10.69 -3.55
CA LEU A 1 -2.53 9.36 -4.20
C LEU A 1 -3.39 8.37 -3.38
N ALA A 2 -3.33 8.39 -2.04
CA ALA A 2 -4.07 7.43 -1.22
C ALA A 2 -5.60 7.64 -1.16
N ALA A 3 -6.08 8.90 -1.09
CA ALA A 3 -7.51 9.18 -0.87
C ALA A 3 -8.46 8.56 -1.91
N PRO A 4 -8.18 8.61 -3.24
CA PRO A 4 -9.03 7.96 -4.23
C PRO A 4 -9.13 6.43 -4.05
N LEU A 5 -8.03 5.78 -3.65
CA LEU A 5 -8.04 4.33 -3.37
C LEU A 5 -8.89 4.01 -2.14
N ILE A 6 -8.80 4.82 -1.09
CA ILE A 6 -9.64 4.67 0.11
C ILE A 6 -11.12 4.91 -0.22
N ALA A 7 -11.41 5.92 -1.05
CA ALA A 7 -12.77 6.20 -1.50
C ALA A 7 -13.36 5.05 -2.34
N ALA A 8 -12.58 4.47 -3.24
CA ALA A 8 -13.04 3.38 -4.10
C ALA A 8 -13.13 2.04 -3.36
N LEU A 9 -12.12 1.69 -2.56
CA LEU A 9 -11.91 0.32 -2.05
C LEU A 9 -12.15 0.17 -0.55
N GLY A 10 -12.20 1.26 0.21
CA GLY A 10 -12.40 1.21 1.66
C GLY A 10 -13.78 0.66 2.05
N THR A 11 -13.91 0.17 3.27
CA THR A 11 -15.24 -0.08 3.87
C THR A 11 -15.94 1.24 4.20
N PRO A 12 -17.25 1.24 4.45
CA PRO A 12 -17.95 2.44 4.95
C PRO A 12 -17.25 3.06 6.17
N ASP A 13 -16.86 2.24 7.15
CA ASP A 13 -16.20 2.71 8.37
C ASP A 13 -14.82 3.30 8.09
N GLN A 14 -14.01 2.66 7.23
CA GLN A 14 -12.70 3.19 6.82
C GLN A 14 -12.84 4.54 6.13
N ARG A 15 -13.83 4.67 5.22
CA ARG A 15 -14.09 5.93 4.52
C ARG A 15 -14.50 7.04 5.50
N ALA A 16 -15.44 6.76 6.39
CA ALA A 16 -15.92 7.71 7.39
C ALA A 16 -14.81 8.17 8.35
N ALA A 17 -13.93 7.25 8.76
CA ALA A 17 -12.85 7.55 9.69
C ALA A 17 -11.67 8.31 9.05
N LEU A 18 -11.38 8.06 7.76
CA LEU A 18 -10.14 8.51 7.13
C LEU A 18 -10.32 9.68 6.17
N LEU A 19 -11.35 9.65 5.31
CA LEU A 19 -11.47 10.64 4.23
C LEU A 19 -11.65 12.08 4.75
N PRO A 20 -12.46 12.36 5.79
CA PRO A 20 -12.58 13.73 6.32
C PRO A 20 -11.25 14.27 6.86
N ARG A 21 -10.48 13.44 7.57
CA ARG A 21 -9.18 13.82 8.14
C ARG A 21 -8.12 14.05 7.05
N ILE A 22 -8.14 13.24 6.00
CA ILE A 22 -7.27 13.44 4.84
C ILE A 22 -7.63 14.74 4.11
N ALA A 23 -8.93 15.02 3.93
CA ALA A 23 -9.41 16.24 3.28
C ALA A 23 -9.09 17.51 4.09
N ALA A 24 -9.13 17.43 5.42
CA ALA A 24 -8.77 18.51 6.33
C ALA A 24 -7.24 18.74 6.45
N GLY A 25 -6.42 17.77 6.02
CA GLY A 25 -4.97 17.80 6.19
C GLY A 25 -4.47 17.25 7.54
N ASP A 26 -5.37 16.84 8.43
CA ASP A 26 -5.05 16.26 9.73
C ASP A 26 -4.40 14.86 9.63
N LEU A 27 -4.57 14.19 8.50
CA LEU A 27 -3.94 12.91 8.21
C LEU A 27 -3.33 12.91 6.81
N THR A 28 -2.01 12.87 6.74
CA THR A 28 -1.28 12.62 5.50
C THR A 28 -1.25 11.12 5.20
N ALA A 29 -1.40 10.76 3.93
CA ALA A 29 -1.41 9.36 3.51
C ALA A 29 -0.60 9.15 2.23
N ALA A 30 0.25 8.11 2.22
CA ALA A 30 1.10 7.77 1.10
C ALA A 30 0.74 6.39 0.52
N LEU A 31 0.85 6.27 -0.80
CA LEU A 31 0.71 5.00 -1.52
C LEU A 31 2.08 4.32 -1.59
N VAL A 32 2.16 3.09 -1.09
CA VAL A 32 3.39 2.29 -1.02
C VAL A 32 3.30 1.13 -2.01
N LEU A 33 4.17 1.17 -3.01
CA LEU A 33 4.30 0.16 -4.05
C LEU A 33 5.77 -0.26 -4.15
N PRO A 34 6.07 -1.56 -4.30
CA PRO A 34 7.45 -2.03 -4.49
C PRO A 34 8.07 -1.55 -5.81
N GLY A 35 9.41 -1.53 -5.83
CA GLY A 35 10.32 -1.03 -6.88
C GLY A 35 9.72 -0.71 -8.25
N GLY A 36 9.73 0.58 -8.63
CA GLY A 36 9.34 1.07 -9.97
C GLY A 36 7.84 0.96 -10.32
N SER A 37 7.02 0.27 -9.53
CA SER A 37 5.63 -0.04 -9.87
C SER A 37 4.69 1.16 -9.87
N LEU A 38 5.12 2.33 -9.37
CA LEU A 38 4.29 3.54 -9.30
C LEU A 38 3.82 4.01 -10.69
N ALA A 39 4.71 4.05 -11.68
CA ALA A 39 4.34 4.51 -13.02
C ALA A 39 3.31 3.57 -13.67
N LEU A 40 3.48 2.26 -13.49
CA LEU A 40 2.53 1.25 -13.96
C LEU A 40 1.19 1.35 -13.21
N ALA A 41 1.20 1.46 -11.87
CA ALA A 41 -0.02 1.56 -11.08
C ALA A 41 -0.86 2.81 -11.44
N LEU A 42 -0.18 3.89 -11.84
CA LEU A 42 -0.82 5.12 -12.32
C LEU A 42 -1.21 5.06 -13.82
N GLY A 43 -0.98 3.95 -14.51
CA GLY A 43 -1.29 3.77 -15.93
C GLY A 43 -0.40 4.60 -16.87
N LEU A 44 0.76 5.06 -16.40
CA LEU A 44 1.65 5.94 -17.17
C LEU A 44 2.53 5.18 -18.16
N THR A 45 2.73 3.87 -17.94
CA THR A 45 3.62 3.03 -18.74
C THR A 45 2.93 1.80 -19.35
N GLY A 46 1.63 1.64 -19.14
CA GLY A 46 0.87 0.48 -19.63
C GLY A 46 -0.46 0.27 -18.88
N ASP A 47 -1.16 -0.80 -19.22
CA ASP A 47 -2.38 -1.22 -18.53
C ASP A 47 -2.07 -1.55 -17.06
N ASN A 48 -2.88 -1.00 -16.15
CA ASN A 48 -2.71 -1.16 -14.72
C ASN A 48 -3.70 -2.16 -14.10
N LEU A 49 -4.50 -2.85 -14.91
CA LEU A 49 -5.52 -3.80 -14.45
C LEU A 49 -4.96 -5.17 -14.05
N ASP A 50 -3.79 -5.57 -14.58
CA ASP A 50 -3.20 -6.91 -14.38
C ASP A 50 -2.52 -7.13 -13.00
N GLY A 51 -2.73 -6.23 -12.04
CA GLY A 51 -2.49 -6.52 -10.62
C GLY A 51 -1.03 -6.62 -10.16
N ALA A 52 -0.05 -6.29 -11.01
CA ALA A 52 1.38 -6.31 -10.66
C ALA A 52 1.82 -5.19 -9.67
N TRP A 53 0.86 -4.51 -9.03
CA TRP A 53 1.09 -3.38 -8.13
C TRP A 53 1.90 -3.77 -6.89
N ALA A 54 1.83 -5.03 -6.45
CA ALA A 54 2.61 -5.56 -5.35
C ALA A 54 3.93 -6.22 -5.79
N GLY A 55 4.37 -6.04 -7.04
CA GLY A 55 5.63 -6.57 -7.59
C GLY A 55 5.50 -7.88 -8.36
N GLY A 56 6.60 -8.34 -8.97
CA GLY A 56 6.65 -9.40 -10.00
C GLY A 56 6.49 -10.86 -9.55
N GLY A 57 5.88 -11.15 -8.40
CA GLY A 57 5.27 -12.45 -8.09
C GLY A 57 6.13 -13.73 -8.04
N ARG A 58 7.46 -13.67 -8.22
CA ARG A 58 8.34 -14.86 -8.11
C ARG A 58 9.44 -14.78 -7.06
N ALA A 59 9.87 -13.59 -6.65
CA ALA A 59 10.80 -13.38 -5.54
C ALA A 59 10.85 -11.91 -5.07
N GLY A 60 9.89 -11.07 -5.47
CA GLY A 60 10.00 -9.62 -5.31
C GLY A 60 8.67 -8.96 -4.98
N GLY A 61 8.76 -7.83 -4.29
CA GLY A 61 7.63 -7.04 -3.84
C GLY A 61 7.17 -7.36 -2.42
N ILE A 62 6.13 -6.66 -1.97
CA ILE A 62 5.67 -6.73 -0.57
C ILE A 62 4.70 -7.91 -0.42
N GLN A 63 4.90 -8.71 0.62
CA GLN A 63 4.11 -9.89 0.94
C GLN A 63 3.28 -9.65 2.19
N ALA A 64 2.09 -10.20 2.26
CA ALA A 64 1.22 -10.19 3.43
C ALA A 64 0.83 -11.62 3.81
N ARG A 65 1.37 -12.11 4.94
CA ARG A 65 1.09 -13.44 5.50
C ARG A 65 0.19 -13.35 6.73
N GLU A 66 -0.64 -14.37 6.95
CA GLU A 66 -1.40 -14.47 8.21
C GLU A 66 -0.47 -14.91 9.33
N GLU A 67 -0.56 -14.22 10.46
CA GLU A 67 0.18 -14.54 11.66
C GLU A 67 -0.67 -14.20 12.89
N ARG A 68 -1.10 -15.23 13.64
CA ARG A 68 -1.85 -15.09 14.89
C ARG A 68 -3.07 -14.15 14.80
N GLY A 69 -3.83 -14.25 13.72
CA GLY A 69 -5.03 -13.43 13.50
C GLY A 69 -4.75 -12.02 12.97
N ALA A 70 -3.48 -11.66 12.73
CA ALA A 70 -3.06 -10.43 12.08
C ALA A 70 -2.42 -10.71 10.71
N ARG A 71 -2.15 -9.65 9.96
CA ARG A 71 -1.40 -9.69 8.70
C ARG A 71 0.02 -9.17 8.97
N LEU A 72 1.03 -10.01 8.82
CA LEU A 72 2.41 -9.53 8.78
C LEU A 72 2.77 -9.14 7.36
N LEU A 73 3.23 -7.91 7.19
CA LEU A 73 3.75 -7.41 5.93
C LEU A 73 5.28 -7.50 5.93
N TYR A 74 5.86 -7.98 4.82
CA TYR A 74 7.30 -8.08 4.62
C TYR A 74 7.68 -7.65 3.20
N GLY A 75 8.66 -6.76 3.08
CA GLY A 75 9.17 -6.27 1.82
C GLY A 75 9.60 -4.81 1.92
N GLU A 76 9.93 -4.21 0.78
CA GLU A 76 10.41 -2.85 0.68
C GLU A 76 9.77 -2.09 -0.49
N ALA A 77 9.80 -0.76 -0.39
CA ALA A 77 9.43 0.15 -1.47
C ALA A 77 10.53 1.21 -1.61
N GLU A 78 11.19 1.24 -2.77
CA GLU A 78 12.35 2.11 -3.01
C GLU A 78 12.01 3.61 -2.91
N ARG A 79 10.87 4.02 -3.50
CA ARG A 79 10.44 5.42 -3.52
C ARG A 79 8.96 5.50 -3.18
N VAL A 80 8.67 6.25 -2.12
CA VAL A 80 7.31 6.54 -1.67
C VAL A 80 7.15 8.05 -1.63
N LEU A 81 6.33 8.59 -2.54
CA LEU A 81 6.00 10.01 -2.56
C LEU A 81 5.32 10.39 -1.24
N ASP A 82 5.86 11.41 -0.58
CA ASP A 82 5.47 11.89 0.75
C ASP A 82 5.55 10.84 1.88
N GLY A 83 6.20 9.70 1.63
CA GLY A 83 6.22 8.56 2.56
C GLY A 83 6.96 8.83 3.86
N HIS A 84 7.93 9.75 3.86
CA HIS A 84 8.76 10.04 5.04
C HIS A 84 7.94 10.51 6.26
N SER A 85 6.88 11.28 6.03
CA SER A 85 6.04 11.90 7.08
C SER A 85 4.61 11.40 7.09
N ALA A 86 4.21 10.52 6.16
CA ALA A 86 2.85 10.03 6.04
C ALA A 86 2.38 9.33 7.33
N GLY A 87 1.27 9.80 7.90
CA GLY A 87 0.65 9.19 9.08
C GLY A 87 -0.08 7.88 8.76
N LEU A 88 -0.44 7.67 7.50
CA LEU A 88 -1.02 6.42 7.00
C LEU A 88 -0.29 5.95 5.74
N LEU A 89 0.00 4.66 5.66
CA LEU A 89 0.52 4.01 4.47
C LEU A 89 -0.55 3.11 3.87
N VAL A 90 -0.81 3.26 2.57
CA VAL A 90 -1.63 2.34 1.78
C VAL A 90 -0.69 1.42 1.01
N VAL A 91 -0.51 0.20 1.51
CA VAL A 91 0.52 -0.73 1.02
C VAL A 91 -0.10 -1.78 0.10
N ALA A 92 0.37 -1.86 -1.15
CA ALA A 92 0.04 -2.99 -2.01
C ALA A 92 0.92 -4.19 -1.66
N ALA A 93 0.30 -5.31 -1.30
CA ALA A 93 1.01 -6.53 -0.96
C ALA A 93 0.34 -7.78 -1.55
N HIS A 94 1.19 -8.76 -1.90
CA HIS A 94 0.76 -10.09 -2.33
C HIS A 94 0.20 -10.87 -1.15
N THR A 95 -0.92 -11.53 -1.39
CA THR A 95 -1.59 -12.41 -0.44
C THR A 95 -1.89 -13.75 -1.09
N GLY A 96 -1.96 -14.80 -0.26
CA GLY A 96 -2.09 -16.16 -0.75
C GLY A 96 -0.75 -16.77 -1.16
N GLY A 97 -0.72 -18.10 -1.29
CA GLY A 97 0.45 -18.80 -1.82
C GLY A 97 0.57 -18.67 -3.34
N TYR A 98 1.71 -19.06 -3.89
CA TYR A 98 2.06 -19.01 -5.32
C TYR A 98 0.91 -19.34 -6.32
N PRO A 99 0.12 -20.42 -6.17
CA PRO A 99 -0.97 -20.72 -7.12
C PRO A 99 -2.21 -19.81 -6.99
N ARG A 100 -2.30 -18.98 -5.95
CA ARG A 100 -3.43 -18.08 -5.66
C ARG A 100 -2.98 -16.68 -5.21
N SER A 101 -1.82 -16.25 -5.71
CA SER A 101 -1.30 -14.93 -5.39
C SER A 101 -2.25 -13.86 -5.92
N ARG A 102 -2.56 -12.87 -5.09
CA ARG A 102 -3.34 -11.70 -5.47
C ARG A 102 -2.85 -10.48 -4.70
N THR A 103 -2.89 -9.33 -5.36
CA THR A 103 -2.60 -8.05 -4.72
C THR A 103 -3.79 -7.58 -3.89
N GLN A 104 -3.54 -7.22 -2.64
CA GLN A 104 -4.50 -6.50 -1.79
C GLN A 104 -3.86 -5.21 -1.27
N LEU A 105 -4.68 -4.25 -0.88
CA LEU A 105 -4.23 -3.01 -0.24
C LEU A 105 -4.44 -3.10 1.27
N PHE A 106 -3.41 -2.69 2.01
CA PHE A 106 -3.41 -2.67 3.47
C PHE A 106 -3.25 -1.24 3.98
N LEU A 107 -4.05 -0.89 4.98
CA LEU A 107 -3.92 0.36 5.72
C LEU A 107 -2.97 0.12 6.90
N VAL A 108 -1.81 0.77 6.89
CA VAL A 108 -0.77 0.59 7.90
C VAL A 108 -0.47 1.94 8.55
N PRO A 109 -0.63 2.09 9.89
CA PRO A 109 -0.19 3.30 10.60
C PRO A 109 1.26 3.61 10.29
N GLY A 110 1.58 4.91 10.17
CA GLY A 110 2.91 5.32 9.73
C GLY A 110 4.03 4.97 10.70
N ASP A 111 3.68 4.77 11.97
CA ASP A 111 4.49 4.40 13.11
C ASP A 111 4.28 2.93 13.54
N ALA A 112 3.62 2.12 12.72
CA ALA A 112 3.38 0.72 13.05
C ALA A 112 4.70 -0.03 13.31
N PRO A 113 4.75 -0.95 14.29
CA PRO A 113 5.95 -1.73 14.58
C PRO A 113 6.52 -2.43 13.33
N GLY A 114 7.82 -2.28 13.10
CA GLY A 114 8.51 -2.84 11.93
C GLY A 114 8.53 -1.92 10.69
N VAL A 115 7.83 -0.79 10.71
CA VAL A 115 7.98 0.23 9.66
C VAL A 115 9.30 0.99 9.86
N VAL A 116 10.18 0.89 8.87
CA VAL A 116 11.44 1.64 8.81
C VAL A 116 11.40 2.54 7.58
N ARG A 117 11.82 3.79 7.76
CA ARG A 117 11.81 4.82 6.70
C ARG A 117 13.14 5.52 6.63
N THR A 118 13.61 5.75 5.41
CA THR A 118 14.79 6.58 5.13
C THR A 118 14.34 7.78 4.33
N ARG A 119 14.71 8.99 4.79
CA ARG A 119 14.55 10.20 3.99
C ARG A 119 15.78 10.33 3.10
N LEU A 120 15.55 10.40 1.79
CA LEU A 120 16.56 10.70 0.78
C LEU A 120 16.65 12.21 0.54
#